data_AF-A0A0D9Y5B5-F1
#
_entry.id   AF-A0A0D9Y5B5-F1
#
_cell.length_a   1.000
_cell.length_b   1.000
_cell.length_c   1.000
_cell.angle_alpha   90.00
_cell.angle_beta   90.00
_cell.angle_gamma   90.00
#
_symmetry.space_group_name_H-M   'P 1'
#
loop_
_entity.id
_entity.type
_entity.pdbx_description
1 polymer ?
#
loop_
_entity_poly.entity_id
_entity_poly.type
_entity_poly.pdbx_seq_one_letter_code
_entity_poly.pdbx_strand_id
1 'polypeptide(L)'
;MLEKKATRSTRVDGVSGEAVIEEFERVTRDAANVQRETLRRILAENGGVEYLRGLGLAGATDPATFRARVPLATHADLEPYIDRIADGDASPVLTAKPATSISLRSVSPPAAACCSLTSIENVADHGGDHLTAGACSSGTTQGKRKYLLFNEELVKSTMQIYRISYAFRNREFPVENGKALQFIYSSRETRTKGGLTATTATTNVYRSEEFKATMRDIQSQCCSPDEVIFGPDFAQSLYCHLLAGLLAAGDVQIVSATFAHSVVLAFQTFERAWEDLCADIRRGEVSPSRVTSPAVRRAMAALLAAPNPGLADEVARKCAALSNWYGVIPALWPNARYVYGIMTGSMEHYVKKLRHYAGGLPLVAAEYGASEGWVGANVEPGTPPERATFTVLPDIAYFEFIPLKPVAGDGGYAEAEPVGLTEVAAGELYEVVMTTFADQ
;
A
#
# COMPACT_ATOMS: atom_id res chain seq x y z
N MET A 1 -45.25 -4.85 8.98
CA MET A 1 -44.58 -3.67 8.39
C MET A 1 -43.11 -3.78 8.74
N LEU A 2 -42.32 -4.41 7.88
CA LEU A 2 -40.87 -4.53 8.04
C LEU A 2 -40.26 -3.33 7.31
N GLU A 3 -39.79 -2.34 8.06
CA GLU A 3 -39.00 -1.25 7.49
C GLU A 3 -37.61 -1.79 7.11
N LYS A 4 -37.37 -1.90 5.81
CA LYS A 4 -36.04 -2.04 5.24
C LYS A 4 -35.24 -0.79 5.62
N LYS A 5 -34.23 -0.94 6.49
CA LYS A 5 -33.15 0.03 6.63
C LYS A 5 -32.46 0.17 5.27
N ALA A 6 -32.68 1.29 4.60
CA ALA A 6 -31.95 1.64 3.39
C ALA A 6 -30.53 2.08 3.78
N THR A 7 -29.53 1.25 3.46
CA THR A 7 -28.12 1.61 3.53
C THR A 7 -27.85 2.71 2.50
N ARG A 8 -27.48 3.91 2.96
CA ARG A 8 -27.29 5.07 2.10
C ARG A 8 -25.91 4.98 1.45
N SER A 9 -25.87 4.55 0.18
CA SER A 9 -24.66 4.48 -0.65
C SER A 9 -23.96 5.85 -0.73
N THR A 10 -22.76 5.97 -0.15
CA THR A 10 -21.86 7.10 -0.36
C THR A 10 -21.20 6.98 -1.74
N ARG A 11 -21.24 8.07 -2.54
CA ARG A 11 -20.69 8.13 -3.89
C ARG A 11 -19.18 8.42 -3.83
N VAL A 12 -18.40 7.66 -4.58
CA VAL A 12 -16.99 7.90 -4.93
C VAL A 12 -17.02 8.21 -6.44
N ASP A 13 -16.62 9.40 -6.90
CA ASP A 13 -16.67 9.77 -8.33
C ASP A 13 -18.04 9.75 -9.03
N GLY A 14 -19.16 9.83 -8.29
CA GLY A 14 -20.47 9.59 -8.91
C GLY A 14 -20.67 8.13 -9.36
N VAL A 15 -19.70 7.26 -9.09
CA VAL A 15 -19.82 5.80 -9.15
C VAL A 15 -20.18 5.34 -7.73
N SER A 16 -21.26 4.59 -7.59
CA SER A 16 -21.61 4.00 -6.29
C SER A 16 -20.52 2.99 -5.90
N GLY A 17 -20.14 2.91 -4.62
CA GLY A 17 -19.26 1.83 -4.14
C GLY A 17 -19.76 0.44 -4.56
N GLU A 18 -21.08 0.26 -4.68
CA GLU A 18 -21.68 -0.98 -5.20
C GLU A 18 -21.31 -1.23 -6.66
N ALA A 19 -21.28 -0.21 -7.53
CA ALA A 19 -20.88 -0.39 -8.92
C ALA A 19 -19.41 -0.80 -9.07
N VAL A 20 -18.54 -0.31 -8.17
CA VAL A 20 -17.13 -0.74 -8.10
C VAL A 20 -17.04 -2.22 -7.69
N ILE A 21 -17.83 -2.63 -6.70
CA ILE A 21 -17.91 -4.03 -6.25
C ILE A 21 -18.47 -4.94 -7.36
N GLU A 22 -19.56 -4.54 -8.02
CA GLU A 22 -20.18 -5.28 -9.12
C GLU A 22 -19.20 -5.50 -10.28
N GLU A 23 -18.44 -4.48 -10.65
CA GLU A 23 -17.41 -4.58 -11.68
C GLU A 23 -16.27 -5.52 -11.25
N PHE A 24 -15.81 -5.41 -10.00
CA PHE A 24 -14.81 -6.32 -9.45
C PHE A 24 -15.31 -7.78 -9.44
N GLU A 25 -16.55 -8.04 -9.02
CA GLU A 25 -17.18 -9.36 -9.06
C GLU A 25 -17.36 -9.89 -10.49
N ARG A 26 -17.64 -9.01 -11.45
CA ARG A 26 -17.71 -9.38 -12.88
C ARG A 26 -16.34 -9.82 -13.39
N VAL A 27 -15.30 -9.03 -13.11
CA VAL A 27 -13.91 -9.28 -13.53
C VAL A 27 -13.34 -10.54 -12.89
N THR A 28 -13.61 -10.78 -11.61
CA THR A 28 -13.13 -11.97 -10.89
C THR A 28 -13.87 -13.26 -11.28
N ARG A 29 -15.17 -13.20 -11.59
CA ARG A 29 -15.92 -14.37 -12.12
C ARG A 29 -15.40 -14.87 -13.46
N ASP A 30 -14.85 -13.97 -14.28
CA ASP A 30 -14.28 -14.30 -15.60
C ASP A 30 -12.74 -14.22 -15.62
N ALA A 31 -12.09 -14.45 -14.47
CA ALA A 31 -10.66 -14.20 -14.27
C ALA A 31 -9.78 -14.88 -15.33
N ALA A 32 -10.13 -16.09 -15.79
CA ALA A 32 -9.38 -16.80 -16.82
C ALA A 32 -9.36 -16.04 -18.16
N ASN A 33 -10.51 -15.51 -18.60
CA ASN A 33 -10.58 -14.72 -19.83
C ASN A 33 -9.92 -13.36 -19.65
N VAL A 34 -10.17 -12.71 -18.51
CA VAL A 34 -9.56 -11.42 -18.18
C VAL A 34 -8.04 -11.52 -18.18
N GLN A 35 -7.45 -12.56 -17.56
CA GLN A 35 -6.00 -12.79 -17.57
C GLN A 35 -5.44 -12.94 -19.00
N ARG A 36 -6.15 -13.66 -19.88
CA ARG A 36 -5.74 -13.79 -21.28
C ARG A 36 -5.78 -12.45 -22.01
N GLU A 37 -6.82 -11.64 -21.81
CA GLU A 37 -6.90 -10.32 -22.44
C GLU A 37 -5.88 -9.33 -21.83
N THR A 38 -5.62 -9.39 -20.53
CA THR A 38 -4.58 -8.60 -19.86
C THR A 38 -3.20 -8.91 -20.44
N LEU A 39 -2.84 -10.20 -20.55
CA LEU A 39 -1.59 -10.59 -21.22
C LEU A 39 -1.56 -10.10 -22.67
N ARG A 40 -2.65 -10.29 -23.42
CA ARG A 40 -2.76 -9.84 -24.80
C ARG A 40 -2.49 -8.34 -24.93
N ARG A 41 -3.02 -7.53 -24.01
CA ARG A 41 -2.81 -6.07 -23.95
C ARG A 41 -1.37 -5.71 -23.61
N ILE A 42 -0.77 -6.37 -22.61
CA ILE A 42 0.63 -6.17 -22.24
C ILE A 42 1.53 -6.46 -23.45
N LEU A 43 1.34 -7.62 -24.09
CA LEU A 43 2.14 -8.04 -25.25
C LEU A 43 1.86 -7.21 -26.51
N ALA A 44 0.64 -6.70 -26.69
CA ALA A 44 0.33 -5.77 -27.78
C ALA A 44 1.03 -4.41 -27.59
N GLU A 45 1.19 -3.96 -26.34
CA GLU A 45 1.89 -2.72 -26.00
C GLU A 45 3.42 -2.90 -26.07
N ASN A 46 3.94 -3.94 -25.41
CA ASN A 46 5.38 -4.14 -25.20
C ASN A 46 6.03 -5.12 -26.20
N GLY A 47 5.28 -5.83 -27.05
CA GLY A 47 5.85 -6.87 -27.93
C GLY A 47 6.94 -6.40 -28.91
N GLY A 48 7.06 -5.09 -29.13
CA GLY A 48 8.10 -4.46 -29.94
C GLY A 48 9.37 -4.03 -29.20
N VAL A 49 9.42 -4.19 -27.86
CA VAL A 49 10.57 -3.77 -27.04
C VAL A 49 11.76 -4.70 -27.25
N GLU A 50 12.97 -4.20 -27.00
CA GLU A 50 14.22 -4.94 -27.20
C GLU A 50 14.21 -6.30 -26.50
N TYR A 51 13.77 -6.34 -25.24
CA TYR A 51 13.72 -7.55 -24.43
C TYR A 51 12.85 -8.66 -25.08
N LEU A 52 11.57 -8.38 -25.34
CA LEU A 52 10.65 -9.37 -25.93
C LEU A 52 11.02 -9.73 -27.38
N ARG A 53 11.61 -8.80 -28.14
CA ARG A 53 12.14 -9.10 -29.48
C ARG A 53 13.33 -10.02 -29.42
N GLY A 54 14.23 -9.83 -28.46
CA GLY A 54 15.39 -10.71 -28.22
C GLY A 54 14.99 -12.15 -27.89
N LEU A 55 13.83 -12.34 -27.26
CA LEU A 55 13.26 -13.65 -26.91
C LEU A 55 12.49 -14.32 -28.06
N GLY A 56 12.38 -13.65 -29.22
CA GLY A 56 11.74 -14.22 -30.39
C GLY A 56 10.22 -14.37 -30.28
N LEU A 57 9.56 -13.55 -29.43
CA LEU A 57 8.10 -13.55 -29.28
C LEU A 57 7.38 -13.12 -30.58
N ALA A 58 8.07 -12.40 -31.47
CA ALA A 58 7.63 -12.08 -32.84
C ALA A 58 6.22 -11.46 -32.95
N GLY A 59 5.79 -10.70 -31.94
CA GLY A 59 4.46 -10.09 -31.88
C GLY A 59 3.32 -11.06 -31.55
N ALA A 60 3.63 -12.30 -31.17
CA ALA A 60 2.64 -13.21 -30.61
C ALA A 60 2.08 -12.65 -29.29
N THR A 61 0.78 -12.84 -29.09
CA THR A 61 0.05 -12.33 -27.92
C THR A 61 -0.71 -13.43 -27.18
N ASP A 62 -0.54 -14.69 -27.57
CA ASP A 62 -1.19 -15.82 -26.93
C ASP A 62 -0.36 -16.37 -25.75
N PRO A 63 -1.02 -16.86 -24.68
CA PRO A 63 -0.31 -17.35 -23.49
C PRO A 63 0.63 -18.53 -23.74
N ALA A 64 0.31 -19.41 -24.70
CA ALA A 64 1.10 -20.61 -24.95
C ALA A 64 2.47 -20.25 -25.57
N THR A 65 2.46 -19.37 -26.57
CA THR A 65 3.70 -18.85 -27.16
C THR A 65 4.48 -18.01 -26.16
N PHE A 66 3.80 -17.20 -25.34
CA PHE A 66 4.44 -16.42 -24.28
C PHE A 66 5.21 -17.33 -23.31
N ARG A 67 4.56 -18.33 -22.71
CA ARG A 67 5.18 -19.30 -21.79
C ARG A 67 6.34 -20.08 -22.42
N ALA A 68 6.25 -20.39 -23.71
CA ALA A 68 7.30 -21.12 -24.43
C ALA A 68 8.54 -20.27 -24.78
N ARG A 69 8.43 -18.93 -24.74
CA ARG A 69 9.47 -18.00 -25.23
C ARG A 69 10.04 -17.12 -24.14
N VAL A 70 9.21 -16.68 -23.19
CA VAL A 70 9.60 -15.74 -22.14
C VAL A 70 9.95 -16.55 -20.89
N PRO A 71 11.23 -16.58 -20.48
CA PRO A 71 11.63 -17.31 -19.28
C PRO A 71 11.15 -16.59 -18.02
N LEU A 72 11.05 -17.34 -16.93
CA LEU A 72 11.00 -16.74 -15.60
C LEU A 72 12.26 -15.91 -15.38
N ALA A 73 12.07 -14.66 -14.95
CA ALA A 73 13.15 -13.71 -14.75
C ALA A 73 13.12 -13.20 -13.30
N THR A 74 14.30 -13.01 -12.75
CA THR A 74 14.50 -12.27 -11.50
C THR A 74 14.93 -10.84 -11.82
N HIS A 75 14.90 -9.98 -10.81
CA HIS A 75 15.43 -8.61 -10.94
C HIS A 75 16.88 -8.58 -11.47
N ALA A 76 17.71 -9.57 -11.14
CA ALA A 76 19.09 -9.63 -11.59
C ALA A 76 19.21 -9.84 -13.11
N ASP A 77 18.25 -10.53 -13.72
CA ASP A 77 18.21 -10.78 -15.16
C ASP A 77 17.79 -9.52 -15.93
N LEU A 78 16.98 -8.66 -15.30
CA LEU A 78 16.51 -7.40 -15.88
C LEU A 78 17.41 -6.20 -15.56
N GLU A 79 18.28 -6.30 -14.56
CA GLU A 79 19.18 -5.24 -14.09
C GLU A 79 19.99 -4.58 -15.22
N PRO A 80 20.58 -5.31 -16.21
CA PRO A 80 21.33 -4.68 -17.30
C PRO A 80 20.48 -3.75 -18.18
N TYR A 81 19.21 -4.08 -18.38
CA TYR A 81 18.27 -3.28 -19.16
C TYR A 81 17.81 -2.05 -18.36
N ILE A 82 17.52 -2.25 -17.07
CA ILE A 82 17.11 -1.18 -16.15
C ILE A 82 18.25 -0.16 -15.99
N ASP A 83 19.49 -0.61 -15.87
CA ASP A 83 20.66 0.27 -15.75
C ASP A 83 20.86 1.14 -17.00
N ARG A 84 20.62 0.59 -18.20
CA ARG A 84 20.64 1.37 -19.46
C ARG A 84 19.59 2.48 -19.46
N ILE A 85 18.35 2.15 -19.08
CA ILE A 85 17.27 3.14 -18.98
C ILE A 85 17.63 4.21 -17.93
N ALA A 86 18.15 3.78 -16.78
CA ALA A 86 18.60 4.69 -15.72
C ALA A 86 19.75 5.62 -16.17
N ASP A 87 20.62 5.14 -17.04
CA ASP A 87 21.73 5.89 -17.63
C ASP A 87 21.31 6.78 -18.83
N GLY A 88 20.05 6.72 -19.25
CA GLY A 88 19.44 7.65 -20.22
C GLY A 88 19.10 7.05 -21.58
N ASP A 89 19.12 5.72 -21.70
CA ASP A 89 18.61 5.05 -22.90
C ASP A 89 17.09 5.23 -23.02
N ALA A 90 16.67 6.01 -24.01
CA ALA A 90 15.26 6.31 -24.29
C ALA A 90 14.65 5.36 -25.33
N SER A 91 15.38 4.34 -25.79
CA SER A 91 14.82 3.31 -26.68
C SER A 91 13.83 2.42 -25.91
N PRO A 92 12.88 1.76 -26.61
CA PRO A 92 11.93 0.85 -25.97
C PRO A 92 12.63 -0.45 -25.56
N VAL A 93 13.36 -0.43 -24.45
CA VAL A 93 14.18 -1.55 -23.98
C VAL A 93 13.32 -2.63 -23.30
N LEU A 94 12.65 -2.25 -22.21
CA LEU A 94 11.72 -3.11 -21.45
C LEU A 94 10.27 -2.71 -21.69
N THR A 95 9.98 -1.41 -21.82
CA THR A 95 8.62 -0.91 -21.96
C THR A 95 8.49 -0.04 -23.21
N ALA A 96 7.34 -0.11 -23.88
CA ALA A 96 7.06 0.78 -25.01
C ALA A 96 6.76 2.21 -24.56
N LYS A 97 6.07 2.36 -23.42
CA LYS A 97 5.92 3.65 -22.75
C LYS A 97 7.17 3.95 -21.91
N PRO A 98 7.76 5.15 -22.01
CA PRO A 98 8.97 5.47 -21.27
C PRO A 98 8.73 5.51 -19.76
N ALA A 99 9.72 5.11 -18.98
CA ALA A 99 9.71 5.29 -17.54
C ALA A 99 9.75 6.80 -17.19
N THR A 100 8.88 7.23 -16.28
CA THR A 100 8.82 8.63 -15.83
C THR A 100 9.70 8.87 -14.61
N SER A 101 9.96 7.81 -13.84
CA SER A 101 10.85 7.82 -12.68
C SER A 101 11.36 6.40 -12.37
N ILE A 102 12.30 6.31 -11.44
CA ILE A 102 12.82 5.06 -10.90
C ILE A 102 12.37 4.92 -9.45
N SER A 103 11.77 3.79 -9.14
CA SER A 103 11.47 3.39 -7.78
C SER A 103 12.66 2.67 -7.17
N LEU A 104 13.13 3.16 -6.03
CA LEU A 104 14.13 2.55 -5.18
C LEU A 104 13.42 1.57 -4.25
N ARG A 105 13.83 0.31 -4.26
CA ARG A 105 13.42 -0.63 -3.21
C ARG A 105 13.99 -0.13 -1.88
N SER A 106 13.12 0.16 -0.90
CA SER A 106 13.59 0.62 0.41
C SER A 106 14.34 -0.53 1.09
N VAL A 107 15.54 -0.25 1.60
CA VAL A 107 16.12 -1.05 2.68
C VAL A 107 15.29 -0.73 3.91
N SER A 108 14.13 -1.37 4.02
CA SER A 108 13.40 -1.34 5.27
C SER A 108 14.28 -2.01 6.33
N PRO A 109 14.24 -1.61 7.61
CA PRO A 109 14.86 -2.41 8.67
C PRO A 109 14.39 -3.86 8.52
N PRO A 110 15.19 -4.86 8.95
CA PRO A 110 15.02 -6.28 8.61
C PRO A 110 13.61 -6.87 8.86
N ALA A 111 12.75 -6.16 9.59
CA ALA A 111 11.33 -6.48 9.77
C ALA A 111 10.40 -6.19 8.58
N ALA A 112 10.79 -5.42 7.55
CA ALA A 112 9.90 -5.02 6.45
C ALA A 112 10.31 -5.54 5.06
N ALA A 113 11.15 -6.58 5.04
CA ALA A 113 11.32 -7.45 3.88
C ALA A 113 10.46 -8.71 4.08
N CYS A 114 9.17 -8.64 3.77
CA CYS A 114 8.33 -9.84 3.76
C CYS A 114 7.16 -9.69 2.79
N CYS A 115 7.32 -10.25 1.58
CA CYS A 115 6.19 -10.90 0.93
C CYS A 115 5.94 -12.15 1.77
N SER A 116 4.94 -12.12 2.66
CA SER A 116 4.49 -13.36 3.30
C SER A 116 3.85 -14.25 2.24
N LEU A 117 4.24 -15.52 2.22
CA LEU A 117 3.52 -16.58 1.53
C LEU A 117 2.11 -16.62 2.13
N THR A 118 1.11 -16.25 1.34
CA THR A 118 -0.30 -16.46 1.68
C THR A 118 -0.76 -17.68 0.92
N SER A 119 -1.31 -18.68 1.61
CA SER A 119 -2.08 -19.75 0.98
C SER A 119 -3.19 -19.11 0.16
N ILE A 120 -3.29 -19.47 -1.12
CA ILE A 120 -4.37 -18.99 -1.97
C ILE A 120 -5.56 -19.90 -1.73
N GLU A 121 -6.56 -19.42 -1.00
CA GLU A 121 -7.83 -20.12 -0.85
C GLU A 121 -8.75 -19.72 -2.01
N ASN A 122 -9.12 -20.72 -2.82
CA ASN A 122 -10.15 -20.55 -3.84
C ASN A 122 -11.50 -20.51 -3.13
N VAL A 123 -12.38 -19.55 -3.46
CA VAL A 123 -13.67 -19.33 -2.77
C VAL A 123 -14.62 -20.49 -3.08
N ALA A 124 -14.46 -21.60 -2.37
CA ALA A 124 -15.41 -22.68 -2.24
C ALA A 124 -15.10 -23.51 -0.97
N ASP A 125 -15.94 -23.28 0.04
CA ASP A 125 -16.20 -24.12 1.22
C ASP A 125 -15.24 -24.05 2.43
N HIS A 126 -15.85 -24.01 3.62
CA HIS A 126 -15.21 -23.74 4.91
C HIS A 126 -14.63 -25.01 5.55
N GLY A 127 -13.36 -24.98 5.97
CA GLY A 127 -12.80 -25.99 6.87
C GLY A 127 -11.29 -25.83 7.06
N GLY A 128 -10.86 -25.50 8.28
CA GLY A 128 -9.48 -25.07 8.56
C GLY A 128 -8.43 -26.17 8.70
N ASP A 129 -7.18 -25.75 8.58
CA ASP A 129 -6.09 -25.88 9.57
C ASP A 129 -4.83 -25.24 8.94
N HIS A 130 -4.28 -24.20 9.58
CA HIS A 130 -3.17 -23.41 9.02
C HIS A 130 -1.82 -23.85 9.61
N LEU A 131 -0.95 -24.41 8.77
CA LEU A 131 0.48 -24.60 9.04
C LEU A 131 1.26 -23.41 8.47
N THR A 132 1.90 -22.65 9.35
CA THR A 132 2.76 -21.51 9.01
C THR A 132 4.20 -21.99 8.78
N ALA A 133 4.71 -21.83 7.55
CA ALA A 133 6.13 -22.02 7.24
C ALA A 133 6.66 -20.77 6.53
N GLY A 134 7.60 -20.07 7.17
CA GLY A 134 8.21 -18.85 6.66
C GLY A 134 9.45 -19.12 5.80
N ALA A 135 9.58 -18.42 4.68
CA ALA A 135 10.81 -18.33 3.92
C ALA A 135 11.12 -16.85 3.58
N CYS A 136 12.32 -16.42 3.97
CA CYS A 136 12.84 -15.07 3.80
C CYS A 136 13.45 -14.88 2.40
N SER A 137 13.07 -13.80 1.72
CA SER A 137 13.87 -13.20 0.65
C SER A 137 13.96 -11.68 0.86
N SER A 138 14.86 -11.26 1.75
CA SER A 138 15.32 -9.87 1.81
C SER A 138 16.44 -9.67 0.77
N GLY A 139 16.11 -9.89 -0.50
CA GLY A 139 17.08 -9.96 -1.59
C GLY A 139 17.71 -8.61 -1.92
N THR A 140 18.83 -8.27 -1.26
CA THR A 140 19.84 -7.36 -1.81
C THR A 140 20.76 -8.16 -2.72
N THR A 141 20.85 -7.81 -4.00
CA THR A 141 21.93 -8.28 -4.88
C THR A 141 23.17 -7.44 -4.57
N GLN A 142 24.15 -8.03 -3.90
CA GLN A 142 25.52 -7.47 -3.72
C GLN A 142 25.62 -6.03 -3.16
N GLY A 143 24.67 -5.59 -2.33
CA GLY A 143 24.71 -4.28 -1.67
C GLY A 143 24.34 -3.06 -2.54
N LYS A 144 23.91 -3.28 -3.80
CA LYS A 144 23.33 -2.22 -4.65
C LYS A 144 21.81 -2.11 -4.43
N ARG A 145 21.27 -0.89 -4.58
CA ARG A 145 19.82 -0.65 -4.51
C ARG A 145 19.18 -1.10 -5.82
N LYS A 146 18.17 -1.96 -5.75
CA LYS A 146 17.39 -2.39 -6.92
C LYS A 146 16.54 -1.22 -7.45
N TYR A 147 16.66 -0.94 -8.74
CA TYR A 147 15.84 0.01 -9.48
C TYR A 147 14.64 -0.71 -10.10
N LEU A 148 13.48 -0.08 -10.02
CA LEU A 148 12.22 -0.53 -10.62
C LEU A 148 11.63 0.59 -11.46
N LEU A 149 11.17 0.29 -12.67
CA LEU A 149 10.71 1.30 -13.63
C LEU A 149 9.32 1.83 -13.28
N PHE A 150 9.21 3.09 -12.91
CA PHE A 150 7.91 3.67 -12.56
C PHE A 150 7.29 4.43 -13.74
N ASN A 151 6.02 4.15 -14.04
CA ASN A 151 5.26 4.82 -15.09
C ASN A 151 3.79 5.06 -14.66
N GLU A 152 3.02 5.72 -15.52
CA GLU A 152 1.62 6.06 -15.25
C GLU A 152 0.70 4.84 -15.11
N GLU A 153 1.01 3.70 -15.74
CA GLU A 153 0.18 2.49 -15.63
C GLU A 153 0.24 1.89 -14.21
N LEU A 154 1.39 2.00 -13.53
CA LEU A 154 1.51 1.63 -12.12
C LEU A 154 0.69 2.54 -11.21
N VAL A 155 0.60 3.84 -11.52
CA VAL A 155 -0.27 4.77 -10.78
C VAL A 155 -1.74 4.38 -10.97
N LYS A 156 -2.17 4.13 -12.22
CA LYS A 156 -3.56 3.75 -12.53
C LYS A 156 -3.99 2.46 -11.83
N SER A 157 -3.19 1.40 -11.90
CA SER A 157 -3.45 0.14 -11.20
C SER A 157 -3.47 0.32 -9.67
N THR A 158 -2.60 1.17 -9.11
CA THR A 158 -2.64 1.54 -7.70
C THR A 158 -3.95 2.26 -7.33
N MET A 159 -4.43 3.19 -8.17
CA MET A 159 -5.70 3.89 -7.88
C MET A 159 -6.90 2.95 -7.99
N GLN A 160 -6.87 2.02 -8.94
CA GLN A 160 -7.89 0.99 -9.09
C GLN A 160 -8.01 0.12 -7.83
N ILE A 161 -6.89 -0.41 -7.32
CA ILE A 161 -6.93 -1.28 -6.14
C ILE A 161 -7.38 -0.52 -4.88
N TYR A 162 -6.99 0.75 -4.74
CA TYR A 162 -7.46 1.60 -3.64
C TYR A 162 -8.97 1.86 -3.70
N ARG A 163 -9.52 2.10 -4.89
CA ARG A 163 -10.98 2.29 -5.08
C ARG A 163 -11.75 1.01 -4.76
N ILE A 164 -11.30 -0.14 -5.25
CA ILE A 164 -11.94 -1.44 -4.98
C ILE A 164 -11.93 -1.74 -3.48
N SER A 165 -10.76 -1.68 -2.86
CA SER A 165 -10.62 -2.00 -1.44
C SER A 165 -11.38 -1.01 -0.57
N TYR A 166 -11.42 0.27 -0.96
CA TYR A 166 -12.26 1.25 -0.28
C TYR A 166 -13.76 0.94 -0.39
N ALA A 167 -14.24 0.48 -1.56
CA ALA A 167 -15.64 0.14 -1.72
C ALA A 167 -16.09 -0.96 -0.73
N PHE A 168 -15.28 -2.02 -0.58
CA PHE A 168 -15.53 -3.06 0.42
C PHE A 168 -15.43 -2.52 1.86
N ARG A 169 -14.36 -1.78 2.19
CA ARG A 169 -14.18 -1.18 3.52
C ARG A 169 -15.34 -0.27 3.89
N ASN A 170 -15.77 0.58 2.98
CA ASN A 170 -16.82 1.56 3.24
C ASN A 170 -18.21 0.91 3.30
N ARG A 171 -18.42 -0.24 2.67
CA ARG A 171 -19.64 -1.05 2.86
C ARG A 171 -19.76 -1.56 4.29
N GLU A 172 -18.65 -1.95 4.91
CA GLU A 172 -18.61 -2.53 6.27
C GLU A 172 -18.40 -1.49 7.39
N PHE A 173 -17.50 -0.53 7.15
CA PHE A 173 -17.14 0.56 8.06
C PHE A 173 -17.36 1.91 7.35
N PRO A 174 -18.62 2.39 7.24
CA PRO A 174 -18.93 3.61 6.52
C PRO A 174 -18.19 4.83 7.07
N VAL A 175 -17.57 5.58 6.17
CA VAL A 175 -17.04 6.92 6.42
C VAL A 175 -17.91 7.96 5.72
N GLU A 176 -18.10 9.10 6.37
CA GLU A 176 -18.98 10.18 5.91
C GLU A 176 -18.25 11.52 5.98
N ASN A 177 -17.70 11.95 4.85
CA ASN A 177 -17.01 13.24 4.68
C ASN A 177 -15.89 13.47 5.72
N GLY A 178 -15.23 12.40 6.16
CA GLY A 178 -14.13 12.45 7.11
C GLY A 178 -12.78 12.70 6.46
N LYS A 179 -11.77 12.89 7.32
CA LYS A 179 -10.34 12.90 6.98
C LYS A 179 -9.64 11.68 7.55
N ALA A 180 -8.42 11.46 7.11
CA ALA A 180 -7.54 10.43 7.64
C ALA A 180 -6.34 11.07 8.35
N LEU A 181 -6.04 10.59 9.56
CA LEU A 181 -4.72 10.77 10.17
C LEU A 181 -3.79 9.73 9.57
N GLN A 182 -3.05 10.12 8.54
CA GLN A 182 -2.14 9.23 7.83
C GLN A 182 -0.68 9.54 8.18
N PHE A 183 0.04 8.53 8.66
CA PHE A 183 1.48 8.59 8.88
C PHE A 183 2.21 8.14 7.62
N ILE A 184 2.23 9.02 6.62
CA ILE A 184 2.87 8.80 5.32
C ILE A 184 4.06 9.74 5.14
N TYR A 185 5.15 9.20 4.58
CA TYR A 185 6.42 9.92 4.50
C TYR A 185 7.00 9.80 3.09
N SER A 186 7.54 10.90 2.59
CA SER A 186 8.36 10.92 1.39
C SER A 186 9.78 10.48 1.70
N SER A 187 10.37 9.77 0.75
CA SER A 187 11.81 9.54 0.71
C SER A 187 12.54 10.71 0.04
N ARG A 188 13.84 10.78 0.29
CA ARG A 188 14.73 11.71 -0.41
C ARG A 188 14.85 11.31 -1.88
N GLU A 189 14.71 12.29 -2.76
CA GLU A 189 14.90 12.12 -4.19
C GLU A 189 16.39 12.20 -4.57
N THR A 190 16.74 11.41 -5.58
CA THR A 190 18.04 11.47 -6.27
C THR A 190 17.79 11.51 -7.77
N ARG A 191 18.81 11.84 -8.56
CA ARG A 191 18.75 11.81 -10.02
C ARG A 191 19.66 10.68 -10.51
N THR A 192 19.17 9.89 -11.46
CA THR A 192 20.03 8.93 -12.18
C THR A 192 20.93 9.66 -13.19
N LYS A 193 21.88 8.96 -13.80
CA LYS A 193 22.77 9.59 -14.81
C LYS A 193 21.99 10.07 -16.02
N GLY A 194 20.93 9.35 -16.41
CA GLY A 194 19.99 9.73 -17.47
C GLY A 194 19.00 10.82 -17.08
N GLY A 195 19.04 11.35 -15.85
CA GLY A 195 18.20 12.46 -15.40
C GLY A 195 16.84 12.06 -14.81
N LEU A 196 16.50 10.75 -14.79
CA LEU A 196 15.27 10.27 -14.15
C LEU A 196 15.31 10.53 -12.63
N THR A 197 14.16 10.89 -12.06
CA THR A 197 14.01 10.99 -10.60
C THR A 197 14.02 9.58 -10.02
N ALA A 198 14.85 9.33 -9.02
CA ALA A 198 14.90 8.07 -8.27
C ALA A 198 14.50 8.29 -6.80
N THR A 199 13.40 7.66 -6.36
CA THR A 199 12.84 7.74 -4.99
C THR A 199 12.02 6.48 -4.69
N THR A 200 11.38 6.32 -3.52
CA THR A 200 10.55 5.11 -3.27
C THR A 200 9.26 5.12 -4.08
N ALA A 201 8.73 3.93 -4.40
CA ALA A 201 7.46 3.80 -5.12
C ALA A 201 6.31 4.58 -4.46
N THR A 202 6.20 4.50 -3.13
CA THR A 202 5.22 5.27 -2.35
C THR A 202 5.37 6.77 -2.53
N THR A 203 6.61 7.26 -2.63
CA THR A 203 6.90 8.68 -2.81
C THR A 203 6.46 9.17 -4.20
N ASN A 204 6.65 8.36 -5.24
CA ASN A 204 6.16 8.66 -6.59
C ASN A 204 4.62 8.70 -6.59
N VAL A 205 3.96 7.75 -5.93
CA VAL A 205 2.50 7.72 -5.81
C VAL A 205 1.97 8.95 -5.08
N TYR A 206 2.51 9.31 -3.91
CA TYR A 206 2.02 10.45 -3.12
C TYR A 206 2.13 11.80 -3.83
N ARG A 207 3.10 11.94 -4.74
CA ARG A 207 3.27 13.15 -5.56
C ARG A 207 2.33 13.23 -6.77
N SER A 208 1.72 12.12 -7.19
CA SER A 208 0.82 12.11 -8.34
C SER A 208 -0.46 12.88 -8.05
N GLU A 209 -0.95 13.63 -9.05
CA GLU A 209 -2.21 14.35 -8.93
C GLU A 209 -3.40 13.37 -8.89
N GLU A 210 -3.26 12.23 -9.55
CA GLU A 210 -4.20 11.11 -9.52
C GLU A 210 -4.38 10.55 -8.11
N PHE A 211 -3.30 10.45 -7.32
CA PHE A 211 -3.38 10.05 -5.92
C PHE A 211 -4.17 11.06 -5.10
N LYS A 212 -3.86 12.35 -5.24
CA LYS A 212 -4.57 13.41 -4.51
C LYS A 212 -6.06 13.45 -4.85
N ALA A 213 -6.41 13.25 -6.12
CA ALA A 213 -7.80 13.12 -6.57
C ALA A 213 -8.45 11.89 -5.92
N THR A 214 -7.86 10.71 -6.11
CA THR A 214 -8.40 9.45 -5.59
C THR A 214 -8.59 9.48 -4.07
N MET A 215 -7.65 10.04 -3.30
CA MET A 215 -7.78 10.15 -1.84
C MET A 215 -8.96 11.02 -1.41
N ARG A 216 -9.32 12.06 -2.18
CA ARG A 216 -10.55 12.82 -1.94
C ARG A 216 -11.78 11.99 -2.26
N ASP A 217 -11.75 11.27 -3.39
CA ASP A 217 -12.89 10.48 -3.86
C ASP A 217 -13.21 9.35 -2.88
N ILE A 218 -12.19 8.67 -2.37
CA ILE A 218 -12.31 7.61 -1.36
C ILE A 218 -12.34 8.13 0.09
N GLN A 219 -12.59 9.43 0.30
CA GLN A 219 -12.74 10.05 1.62
C GLN A 219 -11.61 9.71 2.62
N SER A 220 -10.39 9.58 2.10
CA SER A 220 -9.18 9.26 2.87
C SER A 220 -8.15 10.38 2.70
N GLN A 221 -8.60 11.63 2.60
CA GLN A 221 -7.69 12.76 2.50
C GLN A 221 -6.88 12.89 3.80
N CYS A 222 -5.55 12.97 3.68
CA CYS A 222 -4.67 13.18 4.82
C CYS A 222 -4.95 14.55 5.47
N CYS A 223 -5.04 14.59 6.80
CA CYS A 223 -5.19 15.84 7.55
C CYS A 223 -3.89 16.65 7.63
N SER A 224 -2.75 16.10 7.20
CA SER A 224 -1.45 16.76 7.24
C SER A 224 -1.13 17.47 5.92
N PRO A 225 -0.50 18.66 5.96
CA PRO A 225 -0.08 19.38 4.76
C PRO A 225 1.00 18.62 3.96
N ASP A 226 1.12 18.94 2.68
CA ASP A 226 2.16 18.42 1.79
C ASP A 226 3.56 18.70 2.36
N GLU A 227 3.81 19.87 2.96
CA GLU A 227 5.11 20.18 3.57
C GLU A 227 5.49 19.22 4.70
N VAL A 228 4.50 18.66 5.41
CA VAL A 228 4.72 17.63 6.43
C VAL A 228 5.01 16.27 5.77
N ILE A 229 4.20 15.86 4.79
CA ILE A 229 4.35 14.57 4.09
C ILE A 229 5.70 14.49 3.36
N PHE A 230 6.07 15.58 2.69
CA PHE A 230 7.31 15.75 1.94
C PHE A 230 8.43 16.40 2.76
N GLY A 231 8.27 16.44 4.08
CA GLY A 231 9.25 16.99 5.01
C GLY A 231 10.57 16.23 4.97
N PRO A 232 11.73 16.91 5.09
CA PRO A 232 13.04 16.27 4.98
C PRO A 232 13.46 15.48 6.23
N ASP A 233 12.77 15.70 7.36
CA ASP A 233 13.08 15.10 8.65
C ASP A 233 11.90 14.27 9.15
N PHE A 234 12.15 12.98 9.38
CA PHE A 234 11.14 12.03 9.80
C PHE A 234 10.53 12.38 11.16
N ALA A 235 11.35 12.74 12.15
CA ALA A 235 10.89 13.01 13.51
C ALA A 235 10.01 14.28 13.56
N GLN A 236 10.41 15.31 12.80
CA GLN A 236 9.62 16.53 12.65
C GLN A 236 8.29 16.24 11.96
N SER A 237 8.31 15.46 10.87
CA SER A 237 7.11 15.12 10.12
C SER A 237 6.14 14.30 10.95
N LEU A 238 6.64 13.29 11.69
CA LEU A 238 5.83 12.48 12.60
C LEU A 238 5.17 13.35 13.68
N TYR A 239 5.92 14.23 14.33
CA TYR A 239 5.38 15.17 15.31
C TYR A 239 4.27 16.05 14.70
N CYS A 240 4.50 16.58 13.49
CA CYS A 240 3.52 17.39 12.78
C CYS A 240 2.29 16.61 12.30
N HIS A 241 2.42 15.32 11.95
CA HIS A 241 1.28 14.46 11.66
C HIS A 241 0.37 14.32 12.88
N LEU A 242 0.95 14.04 14.06
CA LEU A 242 0.20 13.95 15.31
C LEU A 242 -0.50 15.28 15.64
N LEU A 243 0.22 16.40 15.50
CA LEU A 243 -0.34 17.72 15.74
C LEU A 243 -1.50 18.06 14.79
N ALA A 244 -1.33 17.82 13.48
CA ALA A 244 -2.39 18.00 12.49
C ALA A 244 -3.60 17.10 12.79
N GLY A 245 -3.37 15.86 13.22
CA GLY A 245 -4.41 14.94 13.66
C GLY A 245 -5.21 15.46 14.85
N LEU A 246 -4.56 16.03 15.87
CA LEU A 246 -5.24 16.64 17.01
C LEU A 246 -6.08 17.86 16.61
N LEU A 247 -5.56 18.70 15.70
CA LEU A 247 -6.28 19.87 15.20
C LEU A 247 -7.51 19.49 14.36
N ALA A 248 -7.43 18.37 13.64
CA ALA A 248 -8.52 17.80 12.86
C ALA A 248 -9.34 16.76 13.63
N ALA A 249 -9.28 16.71 14.97
CA ALA A 249 -9.79 15.59 15.75
C ALA A 249 -11.28 15.24 15.50
N GLY A 250 -12.10 16.26 15.21
CA GLY A 250 -13.51 16.10 14.86
C GLY A 250 -13.76 15.52 13.45
N ASP A 251 -12.80 15.66 12.54
CA ASP A 251 -12.91 15.20 11.15
C ASP A 251 -12.30 13.81 10.94
N VAL A 252 -11.35 13.38 11.80
CA VAL A 252 -10.62 12.13 11.60
C VAL A 252 -11.55 10.93 11.80
N GLN A 253 -11.71 10.16 10.73
CA GLN A 253 -12.44 8.89 10.72
C GLN A 253 -11.54 7.68 10.45
N ILE A 254 -10.34 7.89 9.92
CA ILE A 254 -9.39 6.82 9.61
C ILE A 254 -8.05 7.16 10.24
N VAL A 255 -7.43 6.20 10.94
CA VAL A 255 -6.03 6.32 11.37
C VAL A 255 -5.23 5.29 10.59
N SER A 256 -4.22 5.73 9.84
CA SER A 256 -3.51 4.82 8.94
C SER A 256 -2.04 5.10 8.77
N ALA A 257 -1.33 4.07 8.30
CA ALA A 257 0.00 4.17 7.72
C ALA A 257 0.19 3.02 6.73
N THR A 258 1.25 3.06 5.91
CA THR A 258 1.57 1.93 5.02
C THR A 258 1.76 0.63 5.80
N PHE A 259 2.51 0.66 6.92
CA PHE A 259 2.81 -0.52 7.74
C PHE A 259 2.35 -0.32 9.19
N ALA A 260 1.92 -1.40 9.83
CA ALA A 260 1.52 -1.46 11.24
C ALA A 260 2.56 -0.81 12.18
N HIS A 261 3.84 -1.10 11.93
CA HIS A 261 4.97 -0.52 12.64
C HIS A 261 4.87 1.01 12.75
N SER A 262 4.53 1.71 11.66
CA SER A 262 4.52 3.17 11.62
C SER A 262 3.43 3.77 12.51
N VAL A 263 2.27 3.12 12.58
CA VAL A 263 1.20 3.52 13.50
C VAL A 263 1.64 3.29 14.95
N VAL A 264 2.24 2.13 15.27
CA VAL A 264 2.78 1.87 16.62
C VAL A 264 3.84 2.92 17.00
N LEU A 265 4.78 3.21 16.12
CA LEU A 265 5.85 4.18 16.35
C LEU A 265 5.29 5.60 16.56
N ALA A 266 4.28 5.98 15.79
CA ALA A 266 3.61 7.27 15.94
C ALA A 266 2.98 7.40 17.33
N PHE A 267 2.24 6.38 17.78
CA PHE A 267 1.60 6.42 19.09
C PHE A 267 2.59 6.29 20.25
N GLN A 268 3.64 5.48 20.13
CA GLN A 268 4.74 5.48 21.11
C GLN A 268 5.40 6.86 21.23
N THR A 269 5.53 7.58 20.12
CA THR A 269 6.05 8.95 20.12
C THR A 269 5.07 9.93 20.74
N PHE A 270 3.78 9.77 20.46
CA PHE A 270 2.73 10.53 21.12
C PHE A 270 2.79 10.38 22.65
N GLU A 271 2.97 9.16 23.18
CA GLU A 271 3.11 8.92 24.63
C GLU A 271 4.18 9.80 25.29
N ARG A 272 5.25 10.13 24.55
CA ARG A 272 6.38 10.93 25.03
C ARG A 272 6.25 12.43 24.75
N ALA A 273 5.39 12.81 23.80
CA ALA A 273 5.34 14.16 23.24
C ALA A 273 3.99 14.87 23.42
N TRP A 274 2.99 14.21 24.03
CA TRP A 274 1.64 14.77 24.17
C TRP A 274 1.61 16.09 24.93
N GLU A 275 2.48 16.30 25.92
CA GLU A 275 2.58 17.56 26.68
C GLU A 275 3.08 18.70 25.79
N ASP A 276 4.11 18.43 24.98
CA ASP A 276 4.64 19.40 24.00
C ASP A 276 3.58 19.74 22.95
N LEU A 277 2.86 18.73 22.45
CA LEU A 277 1.76 18.92 21.51
C LEU A 277 0.67 19.82 22.11
N CYS A 278 0.30 19.60 23.37
CA CYS A 278 -0.65 20.46 24.08
C CYS A 278 -0.11 21.88 24.25
N ALA A 279 1.18 22.05 24.55
CA ALA A 279 1.81 23.36 24.69
C ALA A 279 1.83 24.12 23.36
N ASP A 280 2.12 23.46 22.25
CA ASP A 280 2.10 24.05 20.90
C ASP A 280 0.69 24.46 20.49
N ILE A 281 -0.32 23.61 20.72
CA ILE A 281 -1.74 23.94 20.49
C ILE A 281 -2.16 25.16 21.34
N ARG A 282 -1.77 25.18 22.61
CA ARG A 282 -2.10 26.28 23.53
C ARG A 282 -1.50 27.60 23.07
N ARG A 283 -0.25 27.61 22.59
CA ARG A 283 0.42 28.81 22.09
C ARG A 283 0.00 29.19 20.67
N GLY A 284 -0.56 28.24 19.90
CA GLY A 284 -0.84 28.45 18.48
C GLY A 284 0.43 28.46 17.62
N GLU A 285 1.55 27.92 18.12
CA GLU A 285 2.83 27.93 17.42
C GLU A 285 3.67 26.69 17.78
N VAL A 286 4.25 26.07 16.75
CA VAL A 286 5.18 24.95 16.89
C VAL A 286 6.57 25.45 17.28
N SER A 287 7.18 24.82 18.29
CA SER A 287 8.52 25.20 18.73
C SER A 287 9.58 25.10 17.60
N PRO A 288 10.39 26.15 17.36
CA PRO A 288 11.51 26.09 16.42
C PRO A 288 12.60 25.06 16.76
N SER A 289 12.72 24.67 18.03
CA SER A 289 13.63 23.61 18.46
C SER A 289 13.08 22.21 18.17
N ARG A 290 11.76 22.07 18.07
CA ARG A 290 11.08 20.80 17.76
C ARG A 290 11.00 20.60 16.24
N VAL A 291 10.70 21.65 15.50
CA VAL A 291 10.58 21.63 14.03
C VAL A 291 11.51 22.68 13.45
N THR A 292 12.67 22.24 12.94
CA THR A 292 13.71 23.12 12.40
C THR A 292 13.43 23.53 10.96
N SER A 293 12.61 22.78 10.20
CA SER A 293 12.24 23.13 8.83
C SER A 293 11.32 24.37 8.76
N PRO A 294 11.74 25.47 8.11
CA PRO A 294 10.90 26.67 7.99
C PRO A 294 9.63 26.45 7.17
N ALA A 295 9.68 25.58 6.16
CA ALA A 295 8.51 25.26 5.33
C ALA A 295 7.44 24.54 6.15
N VAL A 296 7.84 23.51 6.91
CA VAL A 296 6.93 22.77 7.79
C VAL A 296 6.33 23.68 8.86
N ARG A 297 7.15 24.54 9.51
CA ARG A 297 6.62 25.49 10.49
C ARG A 297 5.58 26.44 9.91
N ARG A 298 5.78 26.97 8.70
CA ARG A 298 4.80 27.84 8.05
C ARG A 298 3.49 27.11 7.76
N ALA A 299 3.57 25.88 7.25
CA ALA A 299 2.38 25.05 6.99
C ALA A 299 1.61 24.74 8.29
N MET A 300 2.32 24.37 9.36
CA MET A 300 1.70 24.11 10.66
C MET A 300 1.14 25.37 11.33
N ALA A 301 1.78 26.52 11.17
CA ALA A 301 1.25 27.80 11.66
C ALA A 301 -0.08 28.15 10.98
N ALA A 302 -0.23 27.85 9.68
CA ALA A 302 -1.49 28.03 8.97
C ALA A 302 -2.61 27.12 9.50
N LEU A 303 -2.28 25.89 9.94
CA LEU A 303 -3.26 24.98 10.57
C LEU A 303 -3.62 25.37 12.00
N LEU A 304 -2.63 25.81 12.80
CA LEU A 304 -2.87 26.28 14.16
C LEU A 304 -3.72 27.56 14.16
N ALA A 305 -3.42 28.49 13.24
CA ALA A 305 -4.05 29.79 12.97
C ALA A 305 -4.13 30.77 14.17
N ALA A 306 -4.50 30.29 15.36
CA ALA A 306 -4.59 31.04 16.61
C ALA A 306 -4.32 30.11 17.83
N PRO A 307 -3.94 30.68 18.98
CA PRO A 307 -3.87 29.95 20.25
C PRO A 307 -5.19 29.22 20.59
N ASN A 308 -5.12 27.93 20.95
CA ASN A 308 -6.30 27.14 21.30
C ASN A 308 -6.15 26.43 22.67
N PRO A 309 -6.21 27.17 23.79
CA PRO A 309 -6.09 26.58 25.12
C PRO A 309 -7.18 25.54 25.42
N GLY A 310 -8.40 25.73 24.90
CA GLY A 310 -9.52 24.81 25.12
C GLY A 310 -9.25 23.41 24.56
N LEU A 311 -8.77 23.31 23.32
CA LEU A 311 -8.36 22.03 22.73
C LEU A 311 -7.18 21.41 23.49
N ALA A 312 -6.20 22.22 23.87
CA ALA A 312 -5.05 21.73 24.64
C ALA A 312 -5.48 21.14 26.00
N ASP A 313 -6.38 21.81 26.72
CA ASP A 313 -6.96 21.32 27.99
C ASP A 313 -7.78 20.05 27.78
N GLU A 314 -8.55 19.97 26.69
CA GLU A 314 -9.31 18.76 26.35
C GLU A 314 -8.41 17.55 26.07
N VAL A 315 -7.38 17.73 25.25
CA VAL A 315 -6.40 16.68 24.92
C VAL A 315 -5.66 16.25 26.19
N ALA A 316 -5.20 17.20 27.00
CA ALA A 316 -4.51 16.90 28.26
C ALA A 316 -5.39 16.10 29.23
N ARG A 317 -6.64 16.51 29.40
CA ARG A 317 -7.62 15.81 30.24
C ARG A 317 -7.88 14.39 29.73
N LYS A 318 -8.04 14.22 28.40
CA LYS A 318 -8.22 12.90 27.78
C LYS A 318 -6.99 12.02 28.02
N CYS A 319 -5.78 12.52 27.78
CA CYS A 319 -4.54 11.78 28.00
C CYS A 319 -4.36 11.37 29.47
N ALA A 320 -4.59 12.29 30.41
CA ALA A 320 -4.48 12.02 31.84
C ALA A 320 -5.50 10.99 32.36
N ALA A 321 -6.64 10.85 31.70
CA ALA A 321 -7.67 9.87 32.05
C ALA A 321 -7.36 8.46 31.50
N LEU A 322 -6.41 8.31 30.58
CA LEU A 322 -6.05 7.01 30.02
C LEU A 322 -5.19 6.21 31.00
N SER A 323 -5.51 4.93 31.13
CA SER A 323 -4.65 3.97 31.83
C SER A 323 -3.75 3.26 30.83
N ASN A 324 -2.43 3.44 30.97
CA ASN A 324 -1.42 2.82 30.12
C ASN A 324 -1.65 3.05 28.60
N TRP A 325 -2.24 4.19 28.19
CA TRP A 325 -2.54 4.51 26.78
C TRP A 325 -3.48 3.56 26.05
N TYR A 326 -4.21 2.70 26.78
CA TYR A 326 -5.19 1.80 26.17
C TYR A 326 -6.33 2.60 25.54
N GLY A 327 -6.67 2.33 24.28
CA GLY A 327 -7.74 3.04 23.57
C GLY A 327 -7.46 4.52 23.32
N VAL A 328 -6.18 4.94 23.27
CA VAL A 328 -5.81 6.33 22.99
C VAL A 328 -6.40 6.86 21.68
N ILE A 329 -6.53 6.01 20.67
CA ILE A 329 -7.08 6.40 19.36
C ILE A 329 -8.54 6.84 19.49
N PRO A 330 -9.50 6.00 19.91
CA PRO A 330 -10.89 6.42 20.05
C PRO A 330 -11.09 7.50 21.13
N ALA A 331 -10.18 7.62 22.11
CA ALA A 331 -10.27 8.69 23.11
C ALA A 331 -9.98 10.09 22.54
N LEU A 332 -8.97 10.20 21.66
CA LEU A 332 -8.58 11.47 21.03
C LEU A 332 -9.37 11.77 19.75
N TRP A 333 -9.65 10.74 18.95
CA TRP A 333 -10.39 10.81 17.68
C TRP A 333 -11.70 10.02 17.81
N PRO A 334 -12.75 10.60 18.44
CA PRO A 334 -13.99 9.87 18.74
C PRO A 334 -14.79 9.45 17.51
N ASN A 335 -14.51 10.05 16.35
CA ASN A 335 -15.15 9.72 15.09
C ASN A 335 -14.38 8.65 14.28
N ALA A 336 -13.23 8.18 14.78
CA ALA A 336 -12.46 7.11 14.14
C ALA A 336 -13.32 5.85 13.97
N ARG A 337 -13.31 5.29 12.76
CA ARG A 337 -14.05 4.10 12.35
C ARG A 337 -13.19 2.85 12.38
N TYR A 338 -11.93 2.96 11.99
CA TYR A 338 -10.98 1.86 11.95
C TYR A 338 -9.53 2.36 11.90
N VAL A 339 -8.60 1.45 12.22
CA VAL A 339 -7.17 1.63 12.00
C VAL A 339 -6.75 0.81 10.78
N TYR A 340 -5.98 1.40 9.87
CA TYR A 340 -5.71 0.83 8.55
C TYR A 340 -4.22 0.76 8.23
N GLY A 341 -3.77 -0.36 7.65
CA GLY A 341 -2.39 -0.52 7.19
C GLY A 341 -2.01 -1.97 6.92
N ILE A 342 -0.81 -2.22 6.41
CA ILE A 342 -0.28 -3.57 6.25
C ILE A 342 0.03 -4.14 7.63
N MET A 343 -0.70 -5.19 8.01
CA MET A 343 -0.67 -5.83 9.33
C MET A 343 -0.40 -7.34 9.26
N THR A 344 -0.23 -7.88 8.07
CA THR A 344 0.04 -9.31 7.81
C THR A 344 1.55 -9.59 7.72
N GLY A 345 1.91 -10.87 7.69
CA GLY A 345 3.29 -11.31 7.56
C GLY A 345 4.15 -10.83 8.73
N SER A 346 5.32 -10.25 8.44
CA SER A 346 6.21 -9.73 9.49
C SER A 346 5.63 -8.57 10.31
N MET A 347 4.54 -7.94 9.84
CA MET A 347 3.86 -6.87 10.57
C MET A 347 2.94 -7.39 11.68
N GLU A 348 2.61 -8.68 11.69
CA GLU A 348 1.69 -9.29 12.65
C GLU A 348 2.16 -9.09 14.10
N HIS A 349 3.48 -9.05 14.33
CA HIS A 349 4.08 -8.78 15.64
C HIS A 349 3.59 -7.46 16.28
N TYR A 350 3.21 -6.46 15.46
CA TYR A 350 2.72 -5.17 15.94
C TYR A 350 1.23 -5.16 16.25
N VAL A 351 0.45 -6.15 15.78
CA VAL A 351 -1.02 -6.18 15.90
C VAL A 351 -1.47 -6.12 17.36
N LYS A 352 -0.78 -6.83 18.26
CA LYS A 352 -1.08 -6.77 19.71
C LYS A 352 -0.98 -5.35 20.27
N LYS A 353 0.09 -4.61 19.94
CA LYS A 353 0.29 -3.23 20.40
C LYS A 353 -0.65 -2.26 19.69
N LEU A 354 -1.02 -2.52 18.43
CA LEU A 354 -2.06 -1.75 17.76
C LEU A 354 -3.44 -1.92 18.38
N ARG A 355 -3.85 -3.16 18.71
CA ARG A 355 -5.11 -3.41 19.43
C ARG A 355 -5.16 -2.64 20.75
N HIS A 356 -4.03 -2.56 21.45
CA HIS A 356 -3.91 -1.77 22.67
C HIS A 356 -4.23 -0.28 22.43
N TYR A 357 -3.69 0.34 21.38
CA TYR A 357 -3.99 1.75 21.07
C TYR A 357 -5.38 1.97 20.47
N ALA A 358 -5.83 1.04 19.62
CA ALA A 358 -7.12 1.07 18.95
C ALA A 358 -8.29 0.81 19.91
N GLY A 359 -8.05 0.11 21.02
CA GLY A 359 -9.09 -0.29 21.97
C GLY A 359 -10.10 -1.21 21.29
N GLY A 360 -11.31 -0.68 21.06
CA GLY A 360 -12.39 -1.40 20.39
C GLY A 360 -12.51 -1.11 18.88
N LEU A 361 -11.65 -0.27 18.30
CA LEU A 361 -11.70 0.01 16.87
C LEU A 361 -11.22 -1.20 16.05
N PRO A 362 -11.90 -1.52 14.93
CA PRO A 362 -11.44 -2.51 13.96
C PRO A 362 -10.02 -2.21 13.47
N LEU A 363 -9.22 -3.27 13.34
CA LEU A 363 -7.93 -3.24 12.65
C LEU A 363 -8.12 -3.84 11.27
N VAL A 364 -8.01 -3.02 10.23
CA VAL A 364 -8.28 -3.41 8.85
C VAL A 364 -6.96 -3.57 8.11
N ALA A 365 -6.67 -4.79 7.68
CA ALA A 365 -5.50 -5.08 6.84
C ALA A 365 -5.63 -4.39 5.48
N ALA A 366 -4.53 -3.79 5.02
CA ALA A 366 -4.47 -3.06 3.75
C ALA A 366 -4.51 -3.98 2.52
N GLU A 367 -4.06 -3.50 1.36
CA GLU A 367 -3.92 -4.33 0.15
C GLU A 367 -2.60 -5.11 0.16
N TYR A 368 -2.51 -6.15 -0.67
CA TYR A 368 -1.30 -6.94 -0.89
C TYR A 368 -0.58 -6.51 -2.16
N GLY A 369 0.72 -6.22 -2.04
CA GLY A 369 1.57 -5.81 -3.15
C GLY A 369 3.05 -5.81 -2.76
N ALA A 370 3.87 -5.56 -3.77
CA ALA A 370 5.32 -5.43 -3.64
C ALA A 370 5.80 -4.14 -4.33
N SER A 371 7.11 -3.91 -4.39
CA SER A 371 7.63 -2.73 -5.12
C SER A 371 7.44 -2.87 -6.63
N GLU A 372 7.31 -4.12 -7.08
CA GLU A 372 7.13 -4.58 -8.45
C GLU A 372 5.69 -4.34 -8.96
N GLY A 373 4.72 -4.25 -8.05
CA GLY A 373 3.32 -3.99 -8.37
C GLY A 373 2.36 -4.44 -7.27
N TRP A 374 1.09 -4.01 -7.40
CA TRP A 374 0.01 -4.52 -6.56
C TRP A 374 -0.45 -5.89 -7.05
N VAL A 375 -0.98 -6.70 -6.12
CA VAL A 375 -1.43 -8.06 -6.40
C VAL A 375 -2.90 -8.23 -6.07
N GLY A 376 -3.30 -7.96 -4.82
CA GLY A 376 -4.64 -8.32 -4.35
C GLY A 376 -5.27 -7.33 -3.38
N ALA A 377 -6.58 -7.18 -3.47
CA ALA A 377 -7.39 -6.35 -2.58
C ALA A 377 -7.90 -7.16 -1.39
N ASN A 378 -8.02 -6.51 -0.24
CA ASN A 378 -8.77 -7.07 0.89
C ASN A 378 -10.28 -6.80 0.68
N VAL A 379 -11.02 -7.87 0.39
CA VAL A 379 -12.47 -7.82 0.14
C VAL A 379 -13.31 -8.22 1.37
N GLU A 380 -12.65 -8.63 2.45
CA GLU A 380 -13.24 -9.01 3.73
C GLU A 380 -12.66 -8.15 4.88
N PRO A 381 -12.94 -6.84 4.90
CA PRO A 381 -12.23 -5.91 5.78
C PRO A 381 -12.52 -6.11 7.27
N GLY A 382 -13.60 -6.81 7.63
CA GLY A 382 -13.90 -7.24 9.00
C GLY A 382 -13.08 -8.42 9.52
N THR A 383 -12.39 -9.14 8.63
CA THR A 383 -11.55 -10.27 9.03
C THR A 383 -10.34 -9.76 9.83
N PRO A 384 -10.02 -10.38 10.99
CA PRO A 384 -8.84 -9.99 11.77
C PRO A 384 -7.56 -10.05 10.92
N PRO A 385 -6.58 -9.15 11.16
CA PRO A 385 -5.35 -9.11 10.37
C PRO A 385 -4.62 -10.45 10.25
N GLU A 386 -4.64 -11.29 11.30
CA GLU A 386 -3.99 -12.60 11.33
C GLU A 386 -4.62 -13.62 10.37
N ARG A 387 -5.81 -13.34 9.86
CA ARG A 387 -6.57 -14.20 8.94
C ARG A 387 -6.94 -13.46 7.63
N ALA A 388 -6.34 -12.29 7.40
CA ALA A 388 -6.66 -11.50 6.23
C ALA A 388 -6.28 -12.24 4.94
N THR A 389 -7.24 -12.31 4.02
CA THR A 389 -7.08 -12.85 2.67
C THR A 389 -7.08 -11.71 1.66
N PHE A 390 -6.42 -11.92 0.52
CA PHE A 390 -6.33 -10.92 -0.53
C PHE A 390 -6.74 -11.55 -1.85
N THR A 391 -7.77 -11.00 -2.47
CA THR A 391 -8.24 -11.48 -3.78
C THR A 391 -7.41 -10.80 -4.87
N VAL A 392 -6.74 -11.61 -5.70
CA VAL A 392 -5.92 -11.12 -6.81
C VAL A 392 -6.80 -10.41 -7.84
N LEU A 393 -6.36 -9.24 -8.34
CA LEU A 393 -7.06 -8.49 -9.38
C LEU A 393 -6.59 -8.99 -10.76
N PRO A 394 -7.41 -9.69 -11.56
CA PRO A 394 -6.93 -10.30 -12.81
C PRO A 394 -6.67 -9.32 -13.96
N ASP A 395 -6.96 -8.03 -13.79
CA ASP A 395 -6.85 -7.00 -14.84
C ASP A 395 -5.70 -5.99 -14.64
N ILE A 396 -4.99 -6.06 -13.50
CA ILE A 396 -3.88 -5.14 -13.21
C ILE A 396 -2.51 -5.65 -13.69
N ALA A 397 -2.36 -6.97 -13.81
CA ALA A 397 -1.17 -7.66 -14.32
C ALA A 397 -1.56 -9.08 -14.76
N TYR A 398 -0.71 -9.75 -15.52
CA TYR A 398 -0.83 -11.20 -15.76
C TYR A 398 -0.10 -11.95 -14.65
N PHE A 399 -0.80 -12.86 -13.97
CA PHE A 399 -0.35 -13.56 -12.78
C PHE A 399 -0.18 -15.05 -13.04
N GLU A 400 0.97 -15.56 -12.63
CA GLU A 400 1.30 -16.97 -12.59
C GLU A 400 1.83 -17.34 -11.21
N PHE A 401 1.80 -18.62 -10.88
CA PHE A 401 2.04 -19.12 -9.54
C PHE A 401 2.94 -20.35 -9.59
N ILE A 402 4.14 -20.25 -9.03
CA ILE A 402 5.09 -21.37 -8.97
C ILE A 402 4.76 -22.20 -7.71
N PRO A 403 4.38 -23.48 -7.84
CA PRO A 403 4.09 -24.32 -6.68
C PRO A 403 5.31 -24.51 -5.78
N LEU A 404 5.15 -24.21 -4.49
CA LEU A 404 6.21 -24.39 -3.49
C LEU A 404 6.09 -25.76 -2.84
N LYS A 405 6.75 -26.76 -3.44
CA LYS A 405 6.83 -28.11 -2.88
C LYS A 405 8.10 -28.24 -2.03
N PRO A 406 7.99 -28.52 -0.72
CA PRO A 406 9.16 -28.72 0.14
C PRO A 406 10.00 -29.88 -0.39
N VAL A 407 11.29 -29.66 -0.62
CA VAL A 407 12.23 -30.76 -0.88
C VAL A 407 12.67 -31.35 0.45
N ALA A 408 12.48 -32.66 0.62
CA ALA A 408 12.87 -33.34 1.84
C ALA A 408 14.39 -33.19 2.09
N GLY A 409 14.77 -32.51 3.17
CA GLY A 409 16.15 -32.49 3.69
C GLY A 409 17.00 -31.23 3.43
N ASP A 410 16.52 -30.24 2.65
CA ASP A 410 17.31 -29.04 2.30
C ASP A 410 16.64 -27.70 2.67
N GLY A 411 15.38 -27.69 3.11
CA GLY A 411 14.65 -26.44 3.36
C GLY A 411 14.44 -25.56 2.10
N GLY A 412 14.79 -26.08 0.92
CA GLY A 412 14.51 -25.48 -0.39
C GLY A 412 13.23 -26.02 -1.03
N TYR A 413 12.79 -25.36 -2.09
CA TYR A 413 11.59 -25.72 -2.86
C TYR A 413 12.00 -26.30 -4.22
N ALA A 414 11.24 -27.27 -4.72
CA ALA A 414 11.49 -27.85 -6.04
C ALA A 414 11.15 -26.85 -7.16
N GLU A 415 11.98 -26.80 -8.22
CA GLU A 415 11.62 -26.07 -9.45
C GLU A 415 10.36 -26.70 -10.05
N ALA A 416 9.30 -25.90 -10.19
CA ALA A 416 8.01 -26.31 -10.70
C ALA A 416 7.54 -25.34 -11.80
N GLU A 417 6.82 -25.87 -12.80
CA GLU A 417 6.22 -25.03 -13.82
C GLU A 417 5.13 -24.13 -13.21
N PRO A 418 5.10 -22.83 -13.54
CA PRO A 418 4.05 -21.94 -13.08
C PRO A 418 2.67 -22.37 -13.58
N VAL A 419 1.67 -22.22 -12.71
CA VAL A 419 0.25 -22.37 -13.07
C VAL A 419 -0.42 -21.00 -13.17
N GLY A 420 -1.46 -20.87 -13.98
CA GLY A 420 -2.22 -19.63 -14.10
C GLY A 420 -3.09 -19.34 -12.87
N LEU A 421 -3.57 -18.10 -12.76
CA LEU A 421 -4.39 -17.63 -11.63
C LEU A 421 -5.57 -18.53 -11.27
N THR A 422 -6.25 -19.14 -12.25
CA THR A 422 -7.42 -20.00 -11.99
C THR A 422 -7.08 -21.48 -11.82
N GLU A 423 -5.79 -21.83 -11.89
CA GLU A 423 -5.28 -23.21 -11.82
C GLU A 423 -4.66 -23.53 -10.45
N VAL A 424 -4.64 -22.56 -9.53
CA VAL A 424 -4.19 -22.73 -8.15
C VAL A 424 -5.16 -23.61 -7.35
N ALA A 425 -4.60 -24.41 -6.44
CA ALA A 425 -5.36 -25.29 -5.55
C ALA A 425 -5.41 -24.71 -4.13
N ALA A 426 -6.59 -24.82 -3.50
CA ALA A 426 -6.79 -24.36 -2.14
C ALA A 426 -5.87 -25.11 -1.15
N GLY A 427 -5.28 -24.38 -0.21
CA GLY A 427 -4.36 -24.93 0.80
C GLY A 427 -2.92 -25.12 0.33
N GLU A 428 -2.64 -25.00 -0.97
CA GLU A 428 -1.28 -25.09 -1.51
C GLU A 428 -0.55 -23.73 -1.41
N LEU A 429 0.78 -23.79 -1.39
CA LEU A 429 1.66 -22.63 -1.32
C LEU A 429 2.28 -22.35 -2.69
N TYR A 430 2.34 -21.07 -3.04
CA TYR A 430 2.88 -20.63 -4.32
C TYR A 430 3.77 -19.39 -4.15
N GLU A 431 4.77 -19.28 -5.01
CA GLU A 431 5.45 -18.01 -5.28
C GLU A 431 4.72 -17.29 -6.42
N VAL A 432 4.46 -15.99 -6.23
CA VAL A 432 3.73 -15.16 -7.20
C VAL A 432 4.69 -14.66 -8.26
N VAL A 433 4.35 -14.89 -9.53
CA VAL A 433 5.01 -14.34 -10.70
C VAL A 433 4.06 -13.36 -11.36
N MET A 434 4.56 -12.18 -11.75
CA MET A 434 3.77 -11.17 -12.42
C MET A 434 4.43 -10.72 -13.71
N THR A 435 3.63 -10.53 -14.75
CA THR A 435 4.00 -9.80 -15.96
C THR A 435 3.15 -8.52 -15.99
N THR A 436 3.80 -7.35 -16.05
CA THR A 436 3.14 -6.05 -15.87
C THR A 436 3.22 -5.20 -17.14
N PHE A 437 2.44 -4.12 -17.21
CA PHE A 437 2.57 -3.12 -18.29
C PHE A 437 3.91 -2.36 -18.25
N ALA A 438 4.63 -2.44 -17.15
CA ALA A 438 5.90 -1.76 -16.93
C ALA A 438 7.12 -2.71 -17.02
N ASP A 439 6.94 -3.93 -17.56
CA ASP A 439 7.94 -5.02 -17.70
C ASP A 439 9.02 -4.95 -16.59
N GLN A 440 8.60 -5.30 -15.37
CA GLN A 440 9.40 -5.30 -14.14
C GLN A 440 9.70 -6.69 -13.61
#